data_AF-A0AAV9B2Z0-F1
#
_entry.id   AF-A0AAV9B2Z0-F1
#
_cell.length_a   1.000
_cell.length_b   1.000
_cell.length_c   1.000
_cell.angle_alpha   90.00
_cell.angle_beta   90.00
_cell.angle_gamma   90.00
#
_symmetry.space_group_name_H-M   'P 1'
#
loop_
_entity.id
_entity.type
_entity.pdbx_description
1 polymer ?
#
loop_
_entity_poly.entity_id
_entity_poly.type
_entity_poly.pdbx_seq_one_letter_code
_entity_poly.pdbx_strand_id
1 'polypeptide(L)'
;MEDPYTTIKVTKFTTSFSPITGLLFISTEKIAFCSERSLTFTSPNGNLVRTPNKVIIPLKKIKRVNPSENMNKPTQTYIQIVTVDDFDFWFMGFVSYQKAFKYLQQSITQLSMKFKL
;
A
#
# COMPACT_ATOMS: atom_id res chain seq x y z
N MET A 1 -20.65 8.93 2.67
CA MET A 1 -19.76 9.85 1.93
C MET A 1 -18.57 9.01 1.53
N GLU A 2 -18.39 8.68 0.24
CA GLU A 2 -17.18 7.96 -0.18
C GLU A 2 -15.98 8.86 0.04
N ASP A 3 -15.02 8.38 0.81
CA ASP A 3 -13.76 9.07 1.05
C ASP A 3 -13.01 9.20 -0.29
N PRO A 4 -12.68 10.41 -0.77
CA PRO A 4 -12.08 10.59 -2.09
C PRO A 4 -10.66 10.02 -2.09
N TYR A 5 -10.49 8.84 -2.72
CA TYR A 5 -9.18 8.21 -2.88
C TYR A 5 -8.29 9.08 -3.78
N THR A 6 -7.10 9.46 -3.31
CA THR A 6 -6.03 9.91 -4.21
C THR A 6 -5.35 8.65 -4.77
N THR A 7 -5.51 8.41 -6.07
CA THR A 7 -4.88 7.27 -6.74
C THR A 7 -3.41 7.59 -7.02
N ILE A 8 -2.48 6.84 -6.43
CA ILE A 8 -1.05 6.97 -6.71
C ILE A 8 -0.55 5.67 -7.35
N LYS A 9 -0.14 5.72 -8.63
CA LYS A 9 0.39 4.53 -9.30
C LYS A 9 1.67 4.03 -8.61
N VAL A 10 1.61 2.81 -8.12
CA VAL A 10 2.73 2.05 -7.56
C VAL A 10 2.95 0.85 -8.46
N THR A 11 4.17 0.32 -8.49
CA THR A 11 4.52 -0.75 -9.45
C THR A 11 4.96 -2.03 -8.73
N LYS A 12 5.13 -2.06 -7.41
CA LYS A 12 5.69 -3.26 -6.77
C LYS A 12 5.45 -3.39 -5.26
N PHE A 13 4.94 -4.56 -4.88
CA PHE A 13 4.93 -5.13 -3.53
C PHE A 13 5.93 -6.30 -3.49
N THR A 14 6.80 -6.38 -2.46
CA THR A 14 7.73 -7.51 -2.30
C THR A 14 7.41 -8.30 -1.04
N THR A 15 6.80 -9.47 -1.22
CA THR A 15 7.00 -10.62 -0.33
C THR A 15 8.14 -11.48 -0.89
N SER A 16 8.76 -12.32 -0.07
CA SER A 16 9.97 -13.13 -0.32
C SER A 16 9.97 -14.03 -1.58
N PHE A 17 8.91 -14.03 -2.39
CA PHE A 17 8.81 -14.74 -3.66
C PHE A 17 8.20 -13.82 -4.72
N SER A 18 9.07 -13.25 -5.56
CA SER A 18 8.75 -12.44 -6.74
C SER A 18 7.98 -11.11 -6.50
N PRO A 19 8.42 -10.02 -7.13
CA PRO A 19 7.67 -8.76 -7.18
C PRO A 19 6.22 -8.92 -7.66
N ILE A 20 5.25 -8.42 -6.91
CA ILE A 20 3.85 -8.33 -7.36
C ILE A 20 3.57 -6.92 -7.86
N THR A 21 3.22 -6.78 -9.14
CA THR A 21 2.79 -5.50 -9.73
C THR A 21 1.34 -5.20 -9.36
N GLY A 22 1.07 -3.96 -8.98
CA GLY A 22 -0.25 -3.55 -8.51
C GLY A 22 -0.31 -2.08 -8.14
N LEU A 23 -1.52 -1.55 -8.05
CA LEU A 23 -1.79 -0.14 -7.74
C LEU A 23 -1.91 0.06 -6.24
N LEU A 24 -1.34 1.15 -5.72
CA LEU A 24 -1.51 1.58 -4.32
C LEU A 24 -2.49 2.77 -4.28
N PHE A 25 -3.50 2.65 -3.44
CA PHE A 25 -4.48 3.69 -3.19
C PHE A 25 -4.24 4.22 -1.79
N ILE A 26 -4.17 5.54 -1.65
CA ILE A 26 -4.00 6.21 -0.37
C ILE A 26 -5.21 7.11 -0.16
N SER A 27 -5.89 6.91 0.95
CA SER A 27 -7.03 7.72 1.40
C SER A 27 -6.76 8.24 2.81
N THR A 28 -7.67 9.07 3.32
CA THR A 28 -7.69 9.56 4.70
C THR A 28 -8.06 8.51 5.74
N GLU A 29 -8.51 7.32 5.33
CA GLU A 29 -8.88 6.23 6.25
C GLU A 29 -7.96 5.01 6.15
N LYS A 30 -7.50 4.67 4.95
CA LYS A 30 -6.77 3.42 4.67
C LYS A 30 -5.88 3.51 3.45
N ILE A 31 -4.91 2.60 3.40
CA ILE A 31 -4.11 2.29 2.23
C ILE A 31 -4.63 0.97 1.65
N ALA A 32 -4.71 0.88 0.33
CA ALA A 32 -5.04 -0.37 -0.35
C ALA A 32 -4.06 -0.67 -1.47
N PHE A 33 -3.53 -1.88 -1.53
CA PHE A 33 -2.77 -2.38 -2.65
C PHE A 33 -3.61 -3.39 -3.42
N CYS A 34 -3.80 -3.19 -4.72
CA CYS A 34 -4.53 -4.10 -5.60
C CYS A 34 -3.58 -4.66 -6.65
N SER A 35 -3.37 -5.98 -6.65
CA SER A 35 -2.54 -6.63 -7.67
C SER A 35 -3.19 -6.54 -9.07
N GLU A 36 -2.38 -6.35 -10.11
CA GLU A 36 -2.85 -6.42 -11.50
C GLU A 36 -3.26 -7.85 -11.88
N ARG A 37 -2.57 -8.84 -11.30
CA ARG A 37 -2.94 -10.26 -11.43
C ARG A 37 -4.10 -10.56 -10.51
N SER A 38 -5.22 -10.98 -11.10
CA SER A 38 -6.37 -11.46 -10.33
C SER A 38 -6.13 -12.91 -9.93
N LEU A 39 -6.55 -13.28 -8.72
CA LEU A 39 -6.65 -14.68 -8.33
C LEU A 39 -7.91 -15.26 -8.95
N THR A 40 -7.79 -16.46 -9.48
CA THR A 40 -8.89 -17.19 -10.08
C THR A 40 -9.15 -18.41 -9.22
N PHE A 41 -10.38 -18.59 -8.74
CA PHE A 41 -10.79 -19.76 -7.97
C PHE A 41 -12.16 -20.26 -8.42
N THR A 42 -12.43 -21.54 -8.21
CA THR A 42 -13.72 -22.14 -8.52
C THR A 42 -14.65 -21.98 -7.32
N SER A 43 -15.80 -21.34 -7.52
CA SER A 43 -16.86 -21.25 -6.50
C SER A 43 -17.48 -22.64 -6.22
N PRO A 44 -18.19 -22.81 -5.09
CA PRO A 44 -18.89 -24.06 -4.79
C PRO A 44 -19.88 -24.51 -5.88
N ASN A 45 -20.38 -23.56 -6.68
CA ASN A 45 -21.31 -23.81 -7.79
C ASN A 45 -20.60 -24.11 -9.12
N GLY A 46 -19.27 -24.33 -9.12
CA GLY A 46 -18.48 -24.63 -10.31
C GLY A 46 -18.09 -23.41 -11.16
N ASN A 47 -18.59 -22.20 -10.84
CA ASN A 47 -18.24 -20.99 -11.58
C ASN A 47 -16.83 -20.51 -11.24
N LEU A 48 -16.07 -20.11 -12.25
CA LEU A 48 -14.76 -19.50 -12.09
C LEU A 48 -14.90 -18.04 -11.64
N VAL A 49 -14.48 -17.72 -10.42
CA VAL A 49 -14.51 -16.38 -9.84
C VAL A 49 -13.11 -15.77 -9.93
N ARG A 50 -13.04 -14.56 -10.47
CA ARG A 50 -11.80 -13.80 -10.61
C ARG A 50 -11.84 -12.61 -9.66
N THR A 51 -10.96 -12.61 -8.65
CA THR A 51 -10.91 -11.54 -7.64
C THR A 51 -9.52 -10.92 -7.60
N PRO A 52 -9.38 -9.57 -7.64
CA PRO A 52 -8.09 -8.92 -7.42
C PRO A 52 -7.52 -9.32 -6.05
N ASN A 53 -6.24 -9.67 -5.97
CA ASN A 53 -5.61 -9.83 -4.66
C ASN A 53 -5.41 -8.42 -4.08
N LYS A 54 -6.12 -8.12 -3.00
CA LYS A 54 -6.13 -6.79 -2.39
C LYS A 54 -5.66 -6.86 -0.95
N VAL A 55 -4.65 -6.07 -0.63
CA VAL A 55 -4.22 -5.81 0.74
C VAL A 55 -4.84 -4.47 1.16
N ILE A 56 -5.47 -4.42 2.34
CA ILE A 56 -6.02 -3.19 2.90
C ILE A 56 -5.41 -2.97 4.29
N ILE A 57 -4.79 -1.82 4.48
CA ILE A 57 -4.15 -1.41 5.73
C ILE A 57 -4.87 -0.16 6.24
N PRO A 58 -5.71 -0.26 7.28
CA PRO A 58 -6.29 0.92 7.91
C PRO A 58 -5.19 1.85 8.42
N LEU A 59 -5.29 3.16 8.18
CA LEU A 59 -4.26 4.11 8.63
C LEU A 59 -4.06 4.07 10.15
N LYS A 60 -5.14 3.82 10.91
CA LYS A 60 -5.09 3.65 12.37
C LYS A 60 -4.24 2.47 12.85
N LYS A 61 -3.97 1.51 11.95
CA LYS A 61 -3.09 0.36 12.23
C LYS A 61 -1.65 0.62 11.80
N ILE A 62 -1.34 1.77 11.22
CA ILE A 62 0.03 2.09 10.81
C ILE A 62 0.76 2.70 11.99
N LYS A 63 1.88 2.07 12.35
CA LYS A 63 2.79 2.51 13.41
C LYS A 63 3.76 3.56 12.89
N ARG A 64 4.34 3.34 11.71
CA ARG A 64 5.27 4.28 11.05
C ARG A 64 5.40 4.01 9.56
N VAL A 65 5.85 5.04 8.84
CA VAL A 65 6.21 4.96 7.42
C VAL A 65 7.65 5.45 7.29
N ASN A 66 8.54 4.57 6.82
CA ASN A 66 9.96 4.86 6.69
C ASN A 66 10.35 4.95 5.21
N PRO A 67 11.09 5.98 4.80
CA PRO A 67 11.78 5.97 3.51
C PRO A 67 12.94 4.97 3.59
N SER A 68 13.25 4.28 2.50
CA SER A 68 14.46 3.48 2.39
C SER A 68 15.06 3.64 1.00
N GLU A 69 16.35 3.94 0.97
CA GLU A 69 17.16 3.90 -0.24
C GLU A 69 17.96 2.61 -0.22
N ASN A 70 17.98 1.88 -1.33
CA ASN A 70 18.82 0.70 -1.42
C ASN A 70 20.28 1.15 -1.64
N MET A 71 21.13 0.87 -0.67
CA MET A 71 22.55 1.25 -0.70
C MET A 71 23.29 0.72 -1.94
N ASN A 72 22.85 -0.41 -2.49
CA ASN A 72 23.46 -1.04 -3.67
C ASN A 72 22.82 -0.59 -4.99
N LYS A 73 21.61 -0.01 -4.94
CA LYS A 73 20.85 0.48 -6.09
C LYS A 73 20.13 1.79 -5.71
N PRO A 74 20.82 2.93 -5.76
CA PRO A 74 20.29 4.23 -5.31
C PRO A 74 19.00 4.65 -6.04
N THR A 75 18.80 4.16 -7.26
CA THR A 75 17.59 4.41 -8.06
C THR A 75 16.37 3.60 -7.60
N GLN A 76 16.56 2.58 -6.75
CA GLN A 76 15.48 1.84 -6.13
C GLN A 76 15.13 2.49 -4.78
N THR A 77 14.07 3.27 -4.81
CA THR A 77 13.46 3.89 -3.64
C THR A 77 12.30 3.02 -3.14
N TYR A 78 12.26 2.85 -1.82
CA TYR A 78 11.30 2.00 -1.12
C TYR A 78 10.59 2.79 -0.05
N ILE A 79 9.31 2.45 0.17
CA ILE A 79 8.57 2.91 1.33
C ILE A 79 8.22 1.67 2.15
N GLN A 80 8.69 1.64 3.39
CA GLN A 80 8.29 0.65 4.37
C GLN A 80 7.10 1.19 5.15
N ILE A 81 6.05 0.39 5.27
CA ILE A 81 4.92 0.65 6.15
C ILE A 81 4.93 -0.43 7.23
N VAL A 82 5.09 -0.01 8.47
CA VAL A 82 5.07 -0.89 9.64
C VAL A 82 3.74 -0.72 10.34
N THR A 83 3.04 -1.82 10.60
CA THR A 83 1.78 -1.79 11.35
C THR A 83 2.00 -1.94 12.85
N VAL A 84 0.97 -1.67 13.66
CA VAL A 84 1.02 -1.75 15.13
C VAL A 84 1.22 -3.17 15.65
N ASP A 85 0.83 -4.16 14.86
CA ASP A 85 1.08 -5.60 15.04
C ASP A 85 2.39 -6.07 14.39
N ASP A 86 3.29 -5.12 14.07
CA ASP A 86 4.65 -5.33 13.57
C ASP A 86 4.75 -6.11 12.24
N PHE A 87 3.70 -6.07 11.41
CA PHE A 87 3.83 -6.48 10.00
C PHE A 87 4.52 -5.39 9.19
N ASP A 88 5.42 -5.83 8.31
CA ASP A 88 6.16 -4.97 7.39
C ASP A 88 5.63 -5.11 5.96
N PHE A 89 5.18 -3.99 5.39
CA PHE A 89 4.78 -3.90 3.98
C PHE A 89 5.78 -3.03 3.22
N TRP A 90 6.43 -3.63 2.22
CA TRP A 90 7.43 -2.96 1.39
C TRP A 90 6.85 -2.65 0.02
N PHE A 91 6.81 -1.35 -0.30
CA PHE A 91 6.37 -0.83 -1.59
C PHE A 91 7.55 -0.20 -2.31
N MET A 92 7.63 -0.41 -3.63
CA MET A 92 8.64 0.21 -4.49
C MET A 92 8.09 0.44 -5.90
N GLY A 93 8.90 1.03 -6.77
CA GLY A 93 8.51 1.29 -8.16
C GLY A 93 7.43 2.38 -8.28
N PHE A 94 7.47 3.37 -7.40
CA PHE A 94 6.59 4.52 -7.48
C PHE A 94 6.89 5.33 -8.75
N VAL A 95 5.84 5.74 -9.48
CA VAL A 95 6.02 6.70 -10.59
C VAL A 95 6.56 8.03 -10.07
N SER A 96 6.11 8.43 -8.87
CA SER A 96 6.65 9.59 -8.15
C SER A 96 6.77 9.25 -6.67
N TYR A 97 7.96 8.79 -6.28
CA TYR A 97 8.30 8.42 -4.90
C TYR A 97 8.03 9.57 -3.91
N GLN A 98 8.53 10.78 -4.23
CA GLN A 98 8.40 11.94 -3.35
C GLN A 98 6.93 12.31 -3.07
N LYS A 99 6.08 12.29 -4.11
CA LYS A 99 4.64 12.56 -3.93
C LYS A 99 4.00 11.48 -3.06
N ALA A 100 4.25 10.21 -3.36
CA ALA A 100 3.68 9.09 -2.61
C ALA A 100 4.05 9.16 -1.12
N PHE A 101 5.33 9.37 -0.82
CA PHE A 101 5.81 9.48 0.55
C PHE A 101 5.21 10.68 1.29
N LYS A 102 5.17 11.85 0.64
CA LYS A 102 4.54 13.05 1.22
C LYS A 102 3.07 12.82 1.55
N TYR A 103 2.29 12.21 0.64
CA TYR A 103 0.88 11.92 0.89
C TYR A 103 0.66 10.92 2.04
N LEU A 104 1.51 9.89 2.15
CA LEU A 104 1.46 8.95 3.27
C LEU A 104 1.72 9.64 4.62
N GLN A 105 2.76 10.47 4.69
CA GLN A 105 3.08 11.22 5.90
C GLN A 105 1.96 12.19 6.30
N GLN A 106 1.39 12.91 5.32
CA GLN A 106 0.27 13.81 5.56
C GLN A 106 -0.96 13.08 6.09
N SER A 107 -1.32 11.95 5.48
CA SER A 107 -2.51 11.17 5.87
C SER A 107 -2.39 10.64 7.31
N ILE A 108 -1.21 10.17 7.71
CA ILE A 108 -0.94 9.68 9.07
C ILE A 108 -0.94 10.84 10.08
N THR A 109 -0.33 11.97 9.72
CA THR A 109 -0.29 13.17 10.58
C THR A 109 -1.69 13.71 10.83
N GLN A 110 -2.51 13.80 9.77
CA GLN A 110 -3.88 14.27 9.87
C GLN A 110 -4.75 13.33 10.72
N LEU A 111 -4.57 12.02 10.59
CA LEU A 111 -5.25 11.04 11.44
C LEU A 111 -4.89 11.24 12.92
N SER A 112 -3.60 11.44 13.22
CA SER A 112 -3.13 11.70 14.58
C SER A 112 -3.76 12.96 15.19
N MET A 113 -3.88 14.05 14.41
CA MET A 113 -4.56 15.28 14.85
C MET A 113 -6.05 15.04 15.15
N LYS A 114 -6.73 14.22 14.34
CA LYS A 114 -8.16 13.90 14.52
C LYS A 114 -8.45 13.14 15.82
N PHE A 115 -7.49 12.38 16.34
CA PHE A 115 -7.63 11.64 17.60
C PHE A 115 -7.05 12.37 18.82
N LYS A 116 -6.52 13.58 18.64
CA LYS A 116 -5.93 14.41 19.72
C LYS A 116 -6.87 15.53 20.20
N LEU A 117 -8.06 15.63 19.62
CA LEU A 117 -9.19 16.49 19.99
C LEU A 117 -10.29 15.62 20.57
#